data_AF-A0A969SR93-F1
#
_entry.id   AF-A0A969SR93-F1
#
_cell.length_a   1.000
_cell.length_b   1.000
_cell.length_c   1.000
_cell.angle_alpha   90.00
_cell.angle_beta   90.00
_cell.angle_gamma   90.00
#
_symmetry.space_group_name_H-M   'P 1'
#
loop_
_entity.id
_entity.type
_entity.pdbx_description
1 polymer ?
#
loop_
_entity_poly.entity_id
_entity_poly.type
_entity_poly.pdbx_seq_one_letter_code
_entity_poly.pdbx_strand_id
1 'polypeptide(L)'
;MKKLPTLQVLLGGIAVENQGLYLTPFQRKLLQKNLESDLRLEYRRRIEIMLLADAGQSQAQICEALRCAQETARHWIAMAQTGNAHHWNDRLMGRPKTVNQQFLERLKELVSNSPRDYGYSFERWTAQWLSKHLAKELGIKISSCHINRLLKEMGLSTRQKRQTAPKESAIAIHDIQSNSEPNLLWSFNFIKTSN
;
A
#
# COMPACT_ATOMS: atom_id res chain seq x y z
N MET A 1 37.71 -12.83 -7.41
CA MET A 1 36.25 -12.77 -7.67
C MET A 1 36.02 -12.03 -8.98
N LYS A 2 35.62 -12.74 -10.03
CA LYS A 2 35.47 -12.16 -11.38
C LYS A 2 34.20 -11.30 -11.41
N LYS A 3 34.34 -9.98 -11.62
CA LYS A 3 33.22 -9.08 -11.89
C LYS A 3 32.50 -9.58 -13.15
N LEU A 4 31.22 -9.93 -13.03
CA LEU A 4 30.35 -10.17 -14.17
C LEU A 4 30.27 -8.85 -14.97
N PRO A 5 30.46 -8.87 -16.30
CA PRO A 5 30.39 -7.67 -17.10
C PRO A 5 28.96 -7.11 -17.08
N THR A 6 28.86 -5.80 -16.84
CA THR A 6 27.65 -5.01 -17.03
C THR A 6 27.07 -5.29 -18.43
N LEU A 7 25.82 -5.74 -18.51
CA LEU A 7 25.11 -6.08 -19.77
C LEU A 7 25.10 -4.93 -20.81
N GLN A 8 25.44 -3.72 -20.38
CA GLN A 8 25.63 -2.56 -21.24
C GLN A 8 26.76 -2.74 -22.27
N VAL A 9 27.75 -3.58 -22.00
CA VAL A 9 28.89 -3.82 -22.91
C VAL A 9 28.54 -4.80 -24.03
N LEU A 10 27.61 -5.75 -23.81
CA LEU A 10 27.21 -6.70 -24.85
C LEU A 10 26.29 -6.11 -25.92
N LEU A 11 25.70 -4.94 -25.65
CA LEU A 11 24.91 -4.17 -26.61
C LEU A 11 25.75 -3.15 -27.40
N GLY A 12 27.07 -3.09 -27.17
CA GLY A 12 27.97 -2.05 -27.69
C GLY A 12 28.64 -2.33 -29.03
N GLY A 13 28.15 -3.26 -29.85
CA GLY A 13 28.84 -3.62 -31.10
C GLY A 13 27.96 -4.08 -32.28
N ILE A 14 26.64 -4.16 -32.11
CA ILE A 14 25.73 -4.48 -33.20
C ILE A 14 24.93 -3.22 -33.46
N ALA A 15 25.19 -2.61 -34.63
CA ALA A 15 24.38 -1.54 -35.17
C ALA A 15 22.90 -1.86 -34.91
N VAL A 16 22.19 -0.92 -34.29
CA VAL A 16 20.75 -0.97 -34.12
C VAL A 16 20.14 -0.80 -35.51
N GLU A 17 20.25 -1.85 -36.33
CA GLU A 17 19.54 -1.95 -37.59
C GLU A 17 18.06 -2.10 -37.27
N ASN A 18 17.30 -1.31 -38.01
CA ASN A 18 15.96 -0.83 -37.67
C ASN A 18 14.87 -1.88 -37.95
N GLN A 19 15.19 -3.17 -37.80
CA GLN A 19 14.31 -4.30 -38.09
C GLN A 19 14.43 -5.34 -36.96
N GLY A 20 13.58 -5.19 -35.95
CA GLY A 20 13.35 -6.28 -34.99
C GLY A 20 12.55 -7.39 -35.65
N LEU A 21 12.83 -8.65 -35.30
CA LEU A 21 12.11 -9.80 -35.85
C LEU A 21 10.64 -9.84 -35.41
N TYR A 22 10.34 -9.30 -34.24
CA TYR A 22 9.04 -9.50 -33.59
C TYR A 22 8.43 -8.20 -33.06
N LEU A 23 9.26 -7.24 -32.61
CA LEU A 23 8.80 -6.02 -31.98
C LEU A 23 8.63 -4.89 -32.99
N THR A 24 7.54 -4.14 -32.85
CA THR A 24 7.40 -2.88 -33.57
C THR A 24 8.38 -1.83 -33.00
N PRO A 25 8.76 -0.80 -33.79
CA PRO A 25 9.63 0.27 -33.30
C PRO A 25 9.09 0.96 -32.03
N PHE A 26 7.77 1.11 -31.94
CA PHE A 26 7.10 1.61 -30.75
C PHE A 26 7.32 0.71 -29.53
N GLN A 27 7.09 -0.60 -29.68
CA GLN A 27 7.27 -1.56 -28.60
C GLN A 27 8.72 -1.64 -28.13
N ARG A 28 9.67 -1.70 -29.07
CA ARG A 28 11.10 -1.69 -28.75
C ARG A 28 11.49 -0.43 -27.96
N LYS A 29 11.06 0.75 -28.42
CA LYS A 29 11.33 2.03 -27.74
C LYS A 29 10.68 2.08 -26.36
N LEU A 30 9.46 1.58 -26.21
CA LEU A 30 8.77 1.47 -24.93
C LEU A 30 9.55 0.60 -23.95
N LEU A 31 9.97 -0.60 -24.38
CA LEU A 31 10.75 -1.53 -23.57
C LEU A 31 12.09 -0.94 -23.13
N GLN A 32 12.83 -0.32 -24.05
CA GLN A 32 14.11 0.34 -23.75
C GLN A 32 13.94 1.46 -22.73
N LYS A 33 12.95 2.34 -22.91
CA LYS A 33 12.64 3.41 -21.95
C LYS A 33 12.34 2.88 -20.55
N ASN A 34 11.64 1.75 -20.45
CA ASN A 34 11.34 1.14 -19.15
C ASN A 34 12.58 0.51 -18.50
N LEU A 35 13.59 0.05 -19.26
CA LEU A 35 14.86 -0.41 -18.68
C LEU A 35 15.69 0.70 -18.03
N GLU A 36 15.49 1.96 -18.39
CA GLU A 36 16.19 3.11 -17.78
C GLU A 36 15.63 3.44 -16.39
N SER A 37 14.42 2.98 -16.08
CA SER A 37 13.76 3.18 -14.79
C SER A 37 14.15 2.13 -13.75
N ASP A 38 13.98 2.48 -12.46
CA ASP A 38 14.22 1.57 -11.34
C ASP A 38 13.11 0.50 -11.25
N LEU A 39 13.27 -0.56 -12.04
CA LEU A 39 12.39 -1.72 -12.06
C LEU A 39 12.94 -2.83 -11.17
N ARG A 40 12.03 -3.59 -10.55
CA ARG A 40 12.41 -4.86 -9.90
C ARG A 40 13.11 -5.77 -10.92
N LEU A 41 14.09 -6.54 -10.44
CA LEU A 41 14.92 -7.40 -11.26
C LEU A 41 14.10 -8.35 -12.15
N GLU A 42 12.96 -8.83 -11.65
CA GLU A 42 12.09 -9.74 -12.38
C GLU A 42 11.42 -9.06 -13.58
N TYR A 43 11.01 -7.79 -13.44
CA TYR A 43 10.43 -7.01 -14.54
C TYR A 43 11.48 -6.67 -15.59
N ARG A 44 12.65 -6.22 -15.14
CA ARG A 44 13.82 -5.98 -16.01
C ARG A 44 14.13 -7.21 -16.86
N ARG A 45 14.18 -8.39 -16.23
CA ARG A 45 14.47 -9.66 -16.92
C ARG A 45 13.46 -10.00 -18.02
N ARG A 46 12.17 -9.71 -17.82
CA ARG A 46 11.13 -9.93 -18.86
C ARG A 46 11.38 -9.06 -20.08
N ILE A 47 11.69 -7.78 -19.84
CA ILE A 47 11.98 -6.82 -20.89
C ILE A 47 13.25 -7.24 -21.65
N GLU A 48 14.29 -7.67 -20.93
CA GLU A 48 15.53 -8.18 -21.52
C GLU A 48 15.29 -9.43 -22.38
N ILE A 49 14.46 -10.38 -21.93
CA ILE A 49 14.08 -11.56 -22.74
C ILE A 49 13.44 -11.11 -24.06
N MET A 50 12.48 -10.18 -24.01
CA MET A 50 11.76 -9.72 -25.21
C MET A 50 12.69 -8.99 -26.20
N LEU A 51 13.61 -8.15 -25.69
CA LEU A 51 14.58 -7.46 -26.53
C LEU A 51 15.62 -8.40 -27.15
N LEU A 52 16.07 -9.41 -26.41
CA LEU A 52 16.99 -10.42 -26.94
C LEU A 52 16.32 -11.31 -27.98
N ALA A 53 15.05 -11.69 -27.76
CA ALA A 53 14.26 -12.43 -28.73
C ALA A 53 14.09 -11.64 -30.03
N ASP A 54 13.82 -10.33 -29.92
CA ASP A 54 13.70 -9.42 -31.06
C ASP A 54 15.02 -9.23 -31.82
N ALA A 55 16.16 -9.36 -31.13
CA ALA A 55 17.50 -9.38 -31.71
C ALA A 55 17.87 -10.75 -32.34
N GLY A 56 16.96 -11.72 -32.37
CA GLY A 56 17.19 -13.03 -32.99
C GLY A 56 17.91 -14.05 -32.12
N GLN A 57 18.04 -13.81 -30.82
CA GLN A 57 18.62 -14.78 -29.90
C GLN A 57 17.67 -15.96 -29.68
N SER A 58 18.22 -17.17 -29.68
CA SER A 58 17.46 -18.39 -29.37
C SER A 58 17.11 -18.47 -27.88
N GLN A 59 16.09 -19.27 -27.55
CA GLN A 59 15.68 -19.51 -26.16
C GLN A 59 16.85 -19.98 -25.28
N ALA A 60 17.73 -20.84 -25.80
CA ALA A 60 18.89 -21.35 -25.07
C ALA A 60 19.89 -20.23 -24.73
N GLN A 61 20.25 -19.40 -25.72
CA GLN A 61 21.15 -18.26 -25.54
C GLN A 61 20.59 -17.26 -24.52
N ILE A 62 19.28 -17.00 -24.57
CA ILE A 62 18.60 -16.11 -23.62
C ILE A 62 18.66 -16.68 -22.19
N CYS A 63 18.41 -17.97 -22.02
CA CYS A 63 18.47 -18.61 -20.71
C CYS A 63 19.88 -18.57 -20.11
N GLU A 64 20.90 -18.78 -20.94
CA GLU A 64 22.30 -18.69 -20.53
C GLU A 64 22.69 -17.26 -20.13
N ALA A 65 22.34 -16.28 -20.95
CA ALA A 65 22.66 -14.87 -20.72
C ALA A 65 21.99 -14.31 -19.45
N LEU A 66 20.70 -14.63 -19.23
CA LEU A 66 19.90 -14.05 -18.14
C LEU A 66 19.80 -14.95 -16.91
N ARG A 67 20.33 -16.18 -16.97
CA ARG A 67 20.20 -17.22 -15.93
C ARG A 67 18.74 -17.38 -15.47
N CYS A 68 17.84 -17.53 -16.43
CA CYS A 68 16.40 -17.69 -16.20
C CYS A 68 15.91 -19.08 -16.57
N ALA A 69 14.77 -19.49 -15.99
CA ALA A 69 14.15 -20.77 -16.34
C ALA A 69 13.66 -20.76 -17.80
N GLN A 70 13.78 -21.92 -18.47
CA GLN A 70 13.36 -22.10 -19.87
C GLN A 70 11.89 -21.71 -20.10
N GLU A 71 10.99 -22.05 -19.17
CA GLU A 71 9.57 -21.68 -19.24
C GLU A 71 9.36 -20.16 -19.21
N THR A 72 10.16 -19.44 -18.42
CA THR A 72 10.09 -17.97 -18.38
C THR A 72 10.53 -17.39 -19.70
N ALA A 73 11.66 -17.84 -20.25
CA ALA A 73 12.13 -17.40 -21.56
C ALA A 73 11.08 -17.69 -22.64
N ARG A 74 10.58 -18.93 -22.71
CA ARG A 74 9.56 -19.36 -23.69
C ARG A 74 8.31 -18.47 -23.66
N HIS A 75 7.79 -18.20 -22.46
CA HIS A 75 6.59 -17.37 -22.30
C HIS A 75 6.80 -15.94 -22.82
N TRP A 76 7.91 -15.29 -22.44
CA TRP A 76 8.16 -13.90 -22.84
C TRP A 76 8.61 -13.76 -24.29
N ILE A 77 9.27 -14.77 -24.85
CA ILE A 77 9.51 -14.86 -26.31
C ILE A 77 8.18 -14.92 -27.05
N ALA A 78 7.24 -15.76 -26.63
CA ALA A 78 5.92 -15.85 -27.26
C ALA A 78 5.12 -14.53 -27.13
N MET A 79 5.24 -13.83 -26.01
CA MET A 79 4.65 -12.48 -25.84
C MET A 79 5.20 -11.46 -26.84
N ALA A 80 6.51 -11.51 -27.13
CA ALA A 80 7.11 -10.68 -28.17
C ALA A 80 6.60 -11.07 -29.56
N GLN A 81 6.60 -12.35 -29.90
CA GLN A 81 6.17 -12.88 -31.21
C GLN A 81 4.70 -12.60 -31.53
N THR A 82 3.83 -12.59 -30.51
CA THR A 82 2.39 -12.28 -30.69
C THR A 82 2.10 -10.77 -30.76
N GLY A 83 3.11 -9.91 -30.72
CA GLY A 83 2.94 -8.46 -30.74
C GLY A 83 2.37 -7.88 -29.44
N ASN A 84 2.35 -8.66 -28.35
CA ASN A 84 1.83 -8.25 -27.04
C ASN A 84 2.91 -7.75 -26.08
N ALA A 85 4.09 -7.38 -26.60
CA ALA A 85 5.23 -6.96 -25.77
C ALA A 85 4.96 -5.72 -24.89
N HIS A 86 4.00 -4.88 -25.26
CA HIS A 86 3.58 -3.72 -24.47
C HIS A 86 2.87 -4.11 -23.16
N HIS A 87 2.35 -5.33 -23.05
CA HIS A 87 1.72 -5.91 -21.86
C HIS A 87 2.70 -6.60 -20.90
N TRP A 88 3.99 -6.25 -20.96
CA TRP A 88 5.05 -6.87 -20.15
C TRP A 88 4.82 -6.79 -18.62
N ASN A 89 4.04 -5.80 -18.18
CA ASN A 89 3.74 -5.54 -16.77
C ASN A 89 2.40 -6.12 -16.29
N ASP A 90 1.53 -6.57 -17.20
CA ASP A 90 0.15 -6.98 -16.87
C ASP A 90 0.12 -8.15 -15.90
N ARG A 91 1.06 -9.10 -16.04
CA ARG A 91 1.28 -10.14 -15.03
C ARG A 91 2.09 -9.60 -13.86
N LEU A 92 1.38 -9.10 -12.85
CA LEU A 92 2.01 -8.71 -11.58
C LEU A 92 2.77 -9.89 -10.96
N MET A 93 4.00 -9.65 -10.52
CA MET A 93 4.77 -10.64 -9.78
C MET A 93 4.25 -10.74 -8.34
N GLY A 94 3.81 -11.93 -7.93
CA GLY A 94 3.37 -12.23 -6.56
C GLY A 94 1.85 -12.24 -6.36
N ARG A 95 1.40 -12.32 -5.10
CA ARG A 95 -0.03 -12.26 -4.75
C ARG A 95 -0.61 -10.96 -5.32
N PRO A 96 -1.71 -11.01 -6.10
CA PRO A 96 -2.36 -9.81 -6.58
C PRO A 96 -2.63 -8.90 -5.39
N LYS A 97 -2.19 -7.64 -5.48
CA LYS A 97 -2.46 -6.67 -4.41
C LYS A 97 -3.99 -6.57 -4.30
N THR A 98 -4.55 -7.07 -3.19
CA THR A 98 -5.98 -6.91 -2.89
C THR A 98 -6.40 -5.44 -2.90
N VAL A 99 -5.42 -4.54 -2.74
CA VAL A 99 -5.55 -3.09 -2.82
C VAL A 99 -4.92 -2.62 -4.14
N ASN A 100 -5.76 -2.30 -5.13
CA ASN A 100 -5.33 -1.70 -6.40
C ASN A 100 -5.18 -0.17 -6.25
N GLN A 101 -4.51 0.49 -7.19
CA GLN A 101 -4.37 1.94 -7.25
C GLN A 101 -5.75 2.65 -7.24
N GLN A 102 -6.70 2.14 -8.03
CA GLN A 102 -8.09 2.61 -8.03
C GLN A 102 -8.73 2.58 -6.64
N PHE A 103 -8.43 1.55 -5.84
CA PHE A 103 -8.96 1.44 -4.48
C PHE A 103 -8.36 2.52 -3.56
N LEU A 104 -7.07 2.82 -3.69
CA LEU A 104 -6.40 3.85 -2.90
C LEU A 104 -6.92 5.24 -3.24
N GLU A 105 -7.08 5.54 -4.54
CA GLU A 105 -7.65 6.80 -5.01
C GLU A 105 -9.07 6.99 -4.51
N ARG A 106 -9.91 5.95 -4.61
CA ARG A 106 -11.27 6.00 -4.10
C ARG A 106 -11.33 6.16 -2.58
N LEU A 107 -10.48 5.44 -1.84
CA LEU A 107 -10.37 5.59 -0.39
C LEU A 107 -9.96 7.02 0.01
N LYS A 108 -9.06 7.65 -0.74
CA LYS A 108 -8.64 9.05 -0.52
C LYS A 108 -9.79 10.03 -0.77
N GLU A 109 -10.54 9.83 -1.84
CA GLU A 109 -11.71 10.65 -2.17
C GLU A 109 -12.77 10.55 -1.07
N LEU A 110 -13.12 9.33 -0.65
CA LEU A 110 -14.10 9.10 0.40
C LEU A 110 -13.71 9.83 1.70
N VAL A 111 -12.46 9.71 2.15
CA VAL A 111 -12.00 10.37 3.38
C VAL A 111 -11.97 11.89 3.27
N SER A 112 -11.86 12.44 2.06
CA SER A 112 -11.87 13.89 1.81
C SER A 112 -13.29 14.49 1.81
N ASN A 113 -14.30 13.67 1.58
CA ASN A 113 -15.70 14.07 1.51
C ASN A 113 -16.48 13.65 2.76
N SER A 114 -17.62 14.29 3.00
CA SER A 114 -18.46 13.94 4.14
C SER A 114 -19.23 12.64 3.85
N PRO A 115 -19.40 11.72 4.81
CA PRO A 115 -20.28 10.57 4.62
C PRO A 115 -21.73 10.95 4.26
N ARG A 116 -22.16 12.18 4.63
CA ARG A 116 -23.47 12.72 4.26
C ARG A 116 -23.65 12.85 2.75
N ASP A 117 -22.59 13.16 2.02
CA ASP A 117 -22.60 13.29 0.56
C ASP A 117 -22.87 11.94 -0.13
N TYR A 118 -22.64 10.83 0.58
CA TYR A 118 -22.89 9.47 0.13
C TYR A 118 -24.15 8.84 0.77
N GLY A 119 -25.01 9.66 1.39
CA GLY A 119 -26.30 9.23 1.94
C GLY A 119 -26.22 8.60 3.34
N TYR A 120 -25.13 8.80 4.07
CA TYR A 120 -25.02 8.34 5.46
C TYR A 120 -25.37 9.44 6.47
N SER A 121 -26.02 9.07 7.56
CA SER A 121 -26.45 10.01 8.61
C SER A 121 -25.34 10.46 9.56
N PHE A 122 -24.14 9.89 9.46
CA PHE A 122 -23.01 10.18 10.35
C PHE A 122 -22.04 11.20 9.74
N GLU A 123 -21.31 11.91 10.60
CA GLU A 123 -20.46 13.05 10.18
C GLU A 123 -19.03 12.66 9.84
N ARG A 124 -18.55 11.51 10.34
CA ARG A 124 -17.14 11.11 10.19
C ARG A 124 -17.03 9.68 9.71
N TRP A 125 -16.15 9.46 8.74
CA TRP A 125 -15.81 8.12 8.29
C TRP A 125 -15.13 7.32 9.40
N THR A 126 -15.63 6.11 9.62
CA THR A 126 -14.93 5.08 10.39
C THR A 126 -14.35 4.04 9.44
N ALA A 127 -13.25 3.40 9.83
CA ALA A 127 -12.63 2.35 9.01
C ALA A 127 -13.58 1.17 8.72
N GLN A 128 -14.54 0.88 9.61
CA GLN A 128 -15.56 -0.14 9.39
C GLN A 128 -16.57 0.28 8.31
N TRP A 129 -17.02 1.53 8.34
CA TRP A 129 -17.93 2.07 7.32
C TRP A 129 -17.26 2.20 5.97
N LEU A 130 -16.01 2.67 5.92
CA LEU A 130 -15.21 2.70 4.68
C LEU A 130 -15.04 1.30 4.08
N SER A 131 -14.71 0.30 4.91
CA SER A 131 -14.62 -1.10 4.48
C SER A 131 -15.94 -1.60 3.87
N LYS A 132 -17.09 -1.33 4.52
CA LYS A 132 -18.40 -1.72 4.00
C LYS A 132 -18.76 -1.00 2.71
N HIS A 133 -18.51 0.31 2.64
CA HIS A 133 -18.82 1.12 1.47
C HIS A 133 -18.00 0.67 0.26
N LEU A 134 -16.68 0.51 0.43
CA LEU A 134 -15.78 0.04 -0.63
C LEU A 134 -16.05 -1.41 -1.05
N ALA A 135 -16.48 -2.27 -0.12
CA ALA A 135 -16.92 -3.62 -0.47
C ALA A 135 -18.20 -3.62 -1.30
N LYS A 136 -19.12 -2.68 -1.05
CA LYS A 136 -20.35 -2.52 -1.85
C LYS A 136 -20.06 -1.93 -3.23
N GLU A 137 -19.15 -0.97 -3.31
CA GLU A 137 -18.84 -0.23 -4.54
C GLU A 137 -17.89 -0.99 -5.48
N LEU A 138 -16.81 -1.55 -4.94
CA LEU A 138 -15.73 -2.17 -5.72
C LEU A 138 -15.72 -3.71 -5.61
N GLY A 139 -16.57 -4.31 -4.77
CA GLY A 139 -16.58 -5.76 -4.53
C GLY A 139 -15.40 -6.29 -3.71
N ILE A 140 -14.51 -5.41 -3.24
CA ILE A 140 -13.27 -5.77 -2.55
C ILE A 140 -13.49 -5.74 -1.03
N LYS A 141 -13.45 -6.91 -0.38
CA LYS A 141 -13.58 -7.02 1.08
C LYS A 141 -12.22 -6.85 1.76
N ILE A 142 -12.04 -5.74 2.48
CA ILE A 142 -10.84 -5.45 3.27
C ILE A 142 -11.21 -5.21 4.72
N SER A 143 -10.43 -5.72 5.66
CA SER A 143 -10.68 -5.52 7.09
C SER A 143 -10.48 -4.07 7.52
N SER A 144 -11.22 -3.61 8.54
CA SER A 144 -11.08 -2.26 9.10
C SER A 144 -9.66 -1.97 9.60
N CYS A 145 -8.95 -2.98 10.13
CA CYS A 145 -7.54 -2.87 10.52
C CYS A 145 -6.66 -2.54 9.31
N HIS A 146 -6.89 -3.21 8.18
CA HIS A 146 -6.15 -2.95 6.95
C HIS A 146 -6.49 -1.57 6.36
N ILE A 147 -7.75 -1.12 6.39
CA ILE A 147 -8.12 0.27 6.04
C ILE A 147 -7.33 1.27 6.90
N ASN A 148 -7.30 1.09 8.21
CA ASN A 148 -6.54 1.96 9.11
C ASN A 148 -5.04 1.98 8.78
N ARG A 149 -4.46 0.85 8.38
CA ARG A 149 -3.07 0.78 7.92
C ARG A 149 -2.87 1.61 6.64
N LEU A 150 -3.72 1.43 5.63
CA LEU A 150 -3.65 2.19 4.38
C LEU A 150 -3.79 3.69 4.62
N LEU A 151 -4.73 4.09 5.48
CA LEU A 151 -4.90 5.51 5.84
C LEU A 151 -3.65 6.09 6.51
N LYS A 152 -2.96 5.32 7.36
CA LYS A 152 -1.70 5.74 7.96
C LYS A 152 -0.58 5.86 6.92
N GLU A 153 -0.45 4.89 6.02
CA GLU A 153 0.54 4.91 4.93
C GLU A 153 0.34 6.13 4.01
N MET A 154 -0.91 6.55 3.80
CA MET A 154 -1.25 7.75 3.02
C MET A 154 -1.19 9.06 3.82
N GLY A 155 -0.88 9.03 5.12
CA GLY A 155 -0.91 10.22 5.98
C GLY A 155 -2.31 10.76 6.31
N LEU A 156 -3.37 10.00 6.01
CA LEU A 156 -4.78 10.35 6.16
C LEU A 156 -5.42 9.72 7.40
N SER A 157 -4.62 9.42 8.43
CA SER A 157 -5.15 8.75 9.63
C SER A 157 -6.17 9.65 10.33
N THR A 158 -7.41 9.17 10.43
CA THR A 158 -8.55 9.90 11.00
C THR A 158 -8.51 10.01 12.53
N ARG A 159 -7.47 9.48 13.19
CA ARG A 159 -7.35 9.53 14.65
C ARG A 159 -6.85 10.91 15.08
N GLN A 160 -7.76 11.77 15.49
CA GLN A 160 -7.42 13.00 16.21
C GLN A 160 -6.54 12.65 17.42
N LYS A 161 -5.40 13.34 17.54
CA LYS A 161 -4.69 13.47 18.81
C LYS A 161 -5.69 14.07 19.79
N ARG A 162 -6.17 13.29 20.76
CA ARG A 162 -6.97 13.84 21.87
C ARG A 162 -6.10 14.90 22.52
N GLN A 163 -6.47 16.17 22.39
CA GLN A 163 -5.96 17.19 23.28
C GLN A 163 -6.56 16.84 24.64
N THR A 164 -5.78 16.19 25.50
CA THR A 164 -6.12 16.09 26.91
C THR A 164 -6.11 17.51 27.45
N ALA A 165 -7.30 18.06 27.75
CA ALA A 165 -7.40 19.27 28.56
C ALA A 165 -6.56 19.06 29.85
N PRO A 166 -5.83 20.08 30.34
CA PRO A 166 -5.11 19.96 31.60
C PRO A 166 -6.12 19.62 32.68
N LYS A 167 -5.91 18.50 33.38
CA LYS A 167 -6.61 18.26 34.65
C LYS A 167 -6.05 19.28 35.64
N GLU A 168 -6.79 20.35 35.90
CA GLU A 168 -6.59 21.18 37.08
C GLU A 168 -6.93 20.33 38.32
N SER A 169 -5.95 19.56 38.79
CA SER A 169 -5.96 19.04 40.16
C SER A 169 -5.19 20.02 41.03
N ALA A 170 -5.86 21.09 41.44
CA ALA A 170 -5.44 21.94 42.54
C ALA A 170 -6.63 22.07 43.49
N ILE A 171 -6.86 21.06 44.32
CA ILE A 171 -7.66 21.23 45.52
C ILE A 171 -6.79 22.02 46.48
N ALA A 172 -6.93 23.34 46.49
CA ALA A 172 -6.35 24.20 47.51
C ALA A 172 -7.17 24.01 48.80
N ILE A 173 -6.64 23.24 49.74
CA ILE A 173 -7.16 23.16 51.09
C ILE A 173 -6.74 24.46 51.79
N HIS A 174 -7.70 25.32 52.12
CA HIS A 174 -7.46 26.46 52.99
C HIS A 174 -7.64 26.02 54.44
N ASP A 175 -6.69 26.39 55.30
CA ASP A 175 -6.74 26.12 56.73
C ASP A 175 -7.98 26.78 57.35
N ILE A 176 -8.82 25.99 58.00
CA ILE A 176 -9.95 26.48 58.79
C ILE A 176 -9.38 26.85 60.16
N GLN A 177 -9.39 28.14 60.44
CA GLN A 177 -8.86 28.73 61.67
C GLN A 177 -9.65 28.24 62.89
N SER A 178 -8.95 27.57 63.80
CA SER A 178 -9.45 27.16 65.12
C SER A 178 -9.84 28.40 65.92
N ASN A 179 -11.08 28.45 66.42
CA ASN A 179 -11.41 29.21 67.61
C ASN A 179 -12.62 28.60 68.35
N SER A 180 -12.29 28.10 69.55
CA SER A 180 -13.10 28.08 70.79
C SER A 180 -14.49 27.41 70.82
N GLU A 181 -14.48 26.19 71.39
CA GLU A 181 -15.47 25.48 72.23
C GLU A 181 -16.19 26.37 73.29
N PRO A 182 -17.21 25.89 74.07
CA PRO A 182 -17.78 24.53 74.13
C PRO A 182 -19.32 24.44 74.20
N ASN A 183 -19.78 23.19 74.23
CA ASN A 183 -20.98 22.71 74.93
C ASN A 183 -22.30 22.84 74.17
N LEU A 184 -22.88 21.69 73.81
CA LEU A 184 -24.04 21.14 74.51
C LEU A 184 -24.35 19.75 73.94
N LEU A 185 -24.24 18.76 74.83
CA LEU A 185 -25.14 17.62 75.02
C LEU A 185 -25.93 17.15 73.78
N TRP A 186 -25.78 15.88 73.39
CA TRP A 186 -26.84 14.86 73.50
C TRP A 186 -26.26 13.45 73.38
N SER A 187 -26.47 12.69 74.45
CA SER A 187 -26.19 11.28 74.63
C SER A 187 -27.16 10.40 73.86
N PHE A 188 -26.65 9.55 72.96
CA PHE A 188 -27.41 8.45 72.37
C PHE A 188 -27.27 7.20 73.23
N ASN A 189 -28.29 6.91 74.05
CA ASN A 189 -28.45 5.59 74.66
C ASN A 189 -29.18 4.67 73.67
N PHE A 190 -28.48 3.61 73.29
CA PHE A 190 -29.03 2.42 72.63
C PHE A 190 -29.94 1.67 73.60
N ILE A 191 -31.14 1.28 73.14
CA ILE A 191 -31.87 0.15 73.75
C ILE A 191 -32.25 -0.86 72.67
N LYS A 192 -31.90 -2.10 73.00
CA LYS A 192 -32.10 -3.36 72.31
C LYS A 192 -33.56 -3.82 72.34
N THR A 193 -33.97 -4.42 71.21
CA THR A 193 -34.77 -5.64 70.99
C THR A 193 -35.89 -6.10 71.94
N SER A 194 -37.00 -6.48 71.27
CA SER A 194 -37.87 -7.66 71.46
C SER A 194 -39.07 -7.56 72.42
N ASN A 195 -40.28 -7.76 71.90
CA ASN A 195 -40.99 -9.05 71.92
C ASN A 195 -42.15 -9.07 70.91
#